data_AF-A0A7L7VPR7-F1
#
_entry.id   AF-A0A7L7VPR7-F1
#
_cell.length_a   1.000
_cell.length_b   1.000
_cell.length_c   1.000
_cell.angle_alpha   90.00
_cell.angle_beta   90.00
_cell.angle_gamma   90.00
#
_symmetry.space_group_name_H-M   'P 1'
#
loop_
_entity.id
_entity.type
_entity.pdbx_description
1 polymer ?
#
loop_
_entity_poly.entity_id
_entity_poly.type
_entity_poly.pdbx_seq_one_letter_code
_entity_poly.pdbx_strand_id
1 'polypeptide(L)'
;MRTLEFPKQRNHNYFQITGVVGHGDQRGRLMGFPTANIAIPPNGGRNGVWAGTVHLDSPDRRALHVAAISIGDRPTYYSRGQSLLEANLLDFTGDLYGQTVVVTLRLLIRPQRKFSGTSELVDQIQDDVARVRSWARQAGFGGCLRAEQEPTRSHSNPLATVHPIALGHRLPDRGASLSEFLPLHS
;
A
#
# COMPACT_ATOMS: atom_id res chain seq x y z
N MET A 1 -3.54 31.63 19.94
CA MET A 1 -4.02 31.02 18.68
C MET A 1 -2.97 31.31 17.61
N ARG A 2 -2.11 30.34 17.26
CA ARG A 2 -1.10 30.53 16.20
C ARG A 2 -1.76 30.26 14.85
N THR A 3 -1.99 31.31 14.08
CA THR A 3 -2.34 31.22 12.66
C THR A 3 -1.22 30.46 11.95
N LEU A 4 -1.54 29.33 11.33
CA LEU A 4 -0.63 28.64 10.42
C LEU A 4 -0.49 29.51 9.17
N GLU A 5 0.55 30.34 9.11
CA GLU A 5 0.91 31.04 7.89
C GLU A 5 1.53 30.03 6.92
N PHE A 6 0.82 29.74 5.84
CA PHE A 6 1.33 28.91 4.75
C PHE A 6 2.17 29.79 3.83
N PRO A 7 3.51 29.65 3.79
CA PRO A 7 4.28 30.31 2.75
C PRO A 7 3.86 29.72 1.40
N LYS A 8 3.03 30.46 0.65
CA LYS A 8 2.84 30.23 -0.79
C LYS A 8 4.16 30.56 -1.50
N GLN A 9 5.14 29.67 -1.42
CA GLN A 9 6.27 29.74 -2.34
C GLN A 9 5.78 29.30 -3.71
N ARG A 10 5.52 30.29 -4.57
CA ARG A 10 5.18 30.12 -5.97
C ARG A 10 6.45 29.79 -6.76
N ASN A 11 7.09 28.66 -6.48
CA ASN A 11 7.92 27.99 -7.47
C ASN A 11 6.94 27.33 -8.44
N HIS A 12 6.91 27.76 -9.69
CA HIS A 12 5.77 27.72 -10.63
C HIS A 12 4.97 26.41 -10.84
N ASN A 13 5.30 25.27 -10.23
CA ASN A 13 4.76 23.95 -10.59
C ASN A 13 4.28 23.06 -9.42
N TYR A 14 4.21 23.54 -8.17
CA TYR A 14 3.71 22.72 -7.05
C TYR A 14 3.09 23.55 -5.91
N PHE A 15 2.27 22.89 -5.08
CA PHE A 15 1.69 23.46 -3.86
C PHE A 15 2.09 22.66 -2.64
N GLN A 16 2.50 23.32 -1.55
CA GLN A 16 2.86 22.66 -0.30
C GLN A 16 1.86 22.93 0.81
N ILE A 17 1.57 21.89 1.58
CA ILE A 17 0.65 21.90 2.70
C ILE A 17 1.37 21.21 3.87
N THR A 18 1.53 21.94 4.97
CA THR A 18 2.04 21.39 6.23
C THR A 18 0.87 21.14 7.17
N GLY A 19 0.83 19.98 7.80
CA GLY A 19 -0.22 19.67 8.76
C GLY A 19 0.09 18.46 9.63
N VAL A 20 -0.71 18.31 10.68
CA VAL A 20 -0.62 17.16 11.59
C VAL A 20 -1.55 16.07 11.07
N VAL A 21 -1.05 14.83 11.03
CA VAL A 21 -1.85 13.68 10.63
C VAL A 21 -2.85 13.36 11.73
N GLY A 22 -4.13 13.54 11.42
CA GLY A 22 -5.25 13.24 12.29
C GLY A 22 -5.90 11.88 12.01
N HIS A 23 -6.90 11.56 12.82
CA HIS A 23 -7.75 10.40 12.61
C HIS A 23 -8.84 10.76 11.59
N GLY A 24 -8.94 9.98 10.51
CA GLY A 24 -10.04 10.07 9.54
C GLY A 24 -11.10 8.99 9.78
N ASP A 25 -12.05 8.85 8.86
CA ASP A 25 -13.17 7.89 8.95
C ASP A 25 -12.72 6.43 8.72
N GLN A 26 -11.40 6.19 8.60
CA GLN A 26 -10.74 4.89 8.39
C GLN A 26 -11.22 4.07 7.19
N ARG A 27 -12.08 4.61 6.32
CA ARG A 27 -12.64 3.93 5.15
C ARG A 27 -11.59 3.41 4.19
N GLY A 28 -10.53 4.18 3.93
CA GLY A 28 -9.40 3.74 3.10
C GLY A 28 -8.68 2.51 3.66
N ARG A 29 -8.52 2.45 4.99
CA ARG A 29 -7.87 1.32 5.68
C ARG A 29 -8.64 0.02 5.51
N LEU A 30 -9.98 0.08 5.55
CA LEU A 30 -10.85 -1.08 5.29
C LEU A 30 -10.70 -1.63 3.87
N MET A 31 -10.26 -0.80 2.92
CA MET A 31 -10.04 -1.16 1.52
C MET A 31 -8.55 -1.45 1.20
N GLY A 32 -7.68 -1.50 2.21
CA GLY A 32 -6.25 -1.79 2.04
C GLY A 32 -5.37 -0.58 1.73
N PHE A 33 -5.90 0.64 1.79
CA PHE A 33 -5.19 1.89 1.48
C PHE A 33 -5.12 2.79 2.72
N PRO A 34 -4.11 2.60 3.61
CA PRO A 34 -3.94 3.48 4.76
C PRO A 34 -3.63 4.92 4.29
N THR A 35 -4.44 5.89 4.75
CA THR A 35 -4.27 7.30 4.39
C THR A 35 -3.93 8.16 5.60
N ALA A 36 -2.96 9.06 5.42
CA ALA A 36 -2.71 10.16 6.33
C ALA A 36 -3.75 11.25 6.07
N ASN A 37 -4.56 11.56 7.09
CA ASN A 37 -5.64 12.54 7.00
C ASN A 37 -5.16 13.88 7.55
N ILE A 38 -5.20 14.92 6.74
CA ILE A 38 -4.71 16.26 7.10
C ILE A 38 -5.84 17.25 6.84
N ALA A 39 -6.32 17.89 7.91
CA ALA A 39 -7.31 18.95 7.81
C ALA A 39 -6.68 20.18 7.17
N ILE A 40 -7.34 20.73 6.16
CA ILE A 40 -6.90 21.94 5.47
C ILE A 40 -8.01 23.00 5.51
N PRO A 41 -7.66 24.30 5.44
CA PRO A 41 -8.67 25.35 5.41
C PRO A 41 -9.61 25.20 4.19
N PRO A 42 -10.82 25.78 4.25
CA PRO A 42 -11.70 25.88 3.08
C PRO A 42 -10.94 26.43 1.88
N ASN A 43 -11.10 25.80 0.71
CA ASN A 43 -10.37 26.16 -0.52
C ASN A 43 -8.84 26.02 -0.41
N GLY A 44 -8.34 25.22 0.53
CA GLY A 44 -6.91 24.97 0.75
C GLY A 44 -6.21 24.23 -0.39
N GLY A 45 -6.95 23.77 -1.39
CA GLY A 45 -6.44 23.16 -2.61
C GLY A 45 -7.56 22.94 -3.63
N ARG A 46 -7.19 22.66 -4.89
CA ARG A 46 -8.17 22.27 -5.91
C ARG A 46 -8.56 20.81 -5.69
N ASN A 47 -9.87 20.58 -5.61
CA ASN A 47 -10.45 19.25 -5.46
C ASN A 47 -10.01 18.29 -6.58
N GLY A 48 -9.64 17.08 -6.19
CA GLY A 48 -9.23 16.02 -7.09
C GLY A 48 -8.20 15.09 -6.46
N VAL A 49 -7.73 14.15 -7.29
CA VAL A 49 -6.62 13.26 -6.95
C VAL A 49 -5.34 13.81 -7.59
N TRP A 50 -4.31 13.93 -6.77
CA TRP A 50 -3.02 14.49 -7.12
C TRP A 50 -1.91 13.45 -6.95
N ALA A 51 -0.91 13.51 -7.81
CA ALA A 51 0.38 12.94 -7.56
C ALA A 51 1.26 13.96 -6.85
N GLY A 52 1.98 13.49 -5.84
CA GLY A 52 2.80 14.37 -5.02
C GLY A 52 3.73 13.59 -4.11
N THR A 53 4.30 14.31 -3.16
CA THR A 53 5.29 13.77 -2.24
C THR A 53 5.00 14.18 -0.80
N VAL A 54 5.29 13.32 0.16
CA VAL A 54 5.15 13.58 1.60
C VAL A 54 6.52 13.50 2.25
N HIS A 55 6.96 14.59 2.88
CA HIS A 55 8.11 14.57 3.78
C HIS A 55 7.62 14.30 5.19
N LEU A 56 8.17 13.26 5.80
CA LEU A 56 7.96 12.94 7.21
C LEU A 56 9.02 13.63 8.06
N ASP A 57 8.60 14.20 9.20
CA ASP A 57 9.53 14.71 10.21
C ASP A 57 10.10 13.53 11.02
N SER A 58 11.05 12.81 10.42
CA SER A 58 11.75 11.67 11.02
C SER A 58 13.19 12.05 11.36
N PRO A 59 13.80 11.49 12.43
CA PRO A 59 15.21 11.70 12.78
C PRO A 59 16.18 11.42 11.61
N ASP A 60 15.79 10.59 10.65
CA ASP A 60 16.58 10.29 9.45
C ASP A 60 16.53 11.41 8.37
N ARG A 61 15.76 12.49 8.59
CA ARG A 61 15.68 13.75 7.81
C ARG A 61 15.50 13.61 6.28
N ARG A 62 15.22 12.41 5.75
CA ARG A 62 15.18 12.12 4.31
C ARG A 62 14.05 11.20 3.85
N ALA A 63 13.09 10.87 4.71
CA ALA A 63 11.96 10.02 4.34
C ALA A 63 10.96 10.81 3.47
N LEU A 64 11.30 10.94 2.19
CA LEU A 64 10.42 11.46 1.15
C LEU A 64 9.68 10.31 0.49
N HIS A 65 8.35 10.30 0.62
CA HIS A 65 7.50 9.26 0.04
C HIS A 65 6.68 9.81 -1.12
N VAL A 66 6.52 9.02 -2.18
CA VAL A 66 5.51 9.29 -3.21
C VAL A 66 4.12 9.06 -2.62
N ALA A 67 3.17 9.93 -2.94
CA ALA A 67 1.79 9.75 -2.48
C ALA A 67 0.75 10.03 -3.58
N ALA A 68 -0.32 9.24 -3.55
CA ALA A 68 -1.59 9.59 -4.17
C ALA A 68 -2.40 10.41 -3.16
N ILE A 69 -2.77 11.63 -3.52
CA ILE A 69 -3.33 12.61 -2.58
C ILE A 69 -4.73 13.02 -3.05
N SER A 70 -5.75 12.68 -2.28
CA SER A 70 -7.13 13.10 -2.52
C SER A 70 -7.41 14.38 -1.75
N ILE A 71 -7.93 15.40 -2.43
CA ILE A 71 -8.47 16.62 -1.82
C ILE A 71 -9.96 16.70 -2.14
N GLY A 72 -10.77 16.76 -1.09
CA GLY A 72 -12.22 16.90 -1.23
C GLY A 72 -12.84 17.65 -0.05
N ASP A 73 -14.01 18.21 -0.28
CA ASP A 73 -14.77 18.88 0.77
C ASP A 73 -15.53 17.84 1.60
N ARG A 74 -15.51 17.99 2.93
CA ARG A 74 -16.40 17.21 3.80
C ARG A 74 -17.78 17.88 3.83
N PRO A 75 -18.84 17.23 3.33
CA PRO A 75 -20.21 17.69 3.56
C PRO A 75 -20.62 17.34 4.98
N THR A 76 -20.08 18.04 5.98
CA THR A 76 -20.50 17.87 7.38
C THR A 76 -21.43 19.01 7.78
N TYR A 77 -22.66 18.63 8.15
CA TYR A 77 -23.78 19.49 8.57
C TYR A 77 -23.44 20.47 9.71
N TYR A 78 -22.37 20.21 10.48
CA TYR A 78 -21.98 20.96 11.68
C TYR A 78 -20.68 21.78 11.55
N SER A 79 -19.91 21.58 10.49
CA SER A 79 -18.60 22.22 10.30
C SER A 79 -18.53 22.79 8.90
N ARG A 80 -18.96 24.05 8.76
CA ARG A 80 -18.88 24.82 7.52
C ARG A 80 -17.43 24.77 6.99
N GLY A 81 -17.24 24.08 5.87
CA GLY A 81 -16.19 24.39 4.91
C GLY A 81 -14.80 23.80 5.15
N GLN A 82 -14.59 22.83 6.03
CA GLN A 82 -13.26 22.19 6.09
C GLN A 82 -13.09 21.22 4.92
N SER A 83 -12.03 21.43 4.12
CA SER A 83 -11.59 20.47 3.12
C SER A 83 -10.65 19.45 3.79
N LEU A 84 -10.68 18.21 3.32
CA LEU A 84 -9.82 17.15 3.80
C LEU A 84 -8.81 16.79 2.72
N LEU A 85 -7.55 16.67 3.13
CA LEU A 85 -6.49 16.06 2.33
C LEU A 85 -6.22 14.65 2.87
N GLU A 86 -6.34 13.65 2.01
CA GLU A 86 -6.04 12.25 2.32
C GLU A 86 -4.84 11.81 1.48
N ALA A 87 -3.70 11.55 2.12
CA ALA A 87 -2.48 11.11 1.44
C ALA A 87 -2.27 9.61 1.64
N ASN A 88 -2.33 8.84 0.55
CA ASN A 88 -1.90 7.45 0.49
C ASN A 88 -0.41 7.41 0.12
N LEU A 89 0.48 7.16 1.09
CA LEU A 89 1.92 7.06 0.85
C LEU A 89 2.24 5.69 0.25
N LEU A 90 2.76 5.69 -0.98
CA LEU A 90 3.09 4.46 -1.70
C LEU A 90 4.26 3.76 -1.02
N ASP A 91 4.16 2.44 -0.90
CA ASP A 91 5.17 1.54 -0.31
C ASP A 91 5.55 1.86 1.15
N PHE A 92 4.78 2.72 1.82
CA PHE A 92 4.99 3.08 3.22
C PHE A 92 4.24 2.10 4.13
N THR A 93 4.93 1.67 5.18
CA THR A 93 4.37 0.86 6.27
C THR A 93 4.68 1.54 7.59
N GLY A 94 3.66 1.79 8.40
CA GLY A 94 3.83 2.44 9.70
C GLY A 94 2.60 3.24 10.09
N ASP A 95 2.70 3.89 11.24
CA ASP A 95 1.69 4.82 11.74
C ASP A 95 2.25 6.26 11.73
N LEU A 96 1.45 7.19 11.24
CA LEU A 96 1.78 8.60 11.13
C LEU A 96 0.93 9.48 12.06
N TYR A 97 0.00 8.92 12.84
CA TYR A 97 -0.88 9.72 13.69
C TYR A 97 -0.09 10.63 14.63
N GLY A 98 -0.52 11.89 14.71
CA GLY A 98 0.11 12.92 15.53
C GLY A 98 1.42 13.48 14.96
N GLN A 99 1.94 12.94 13.86
CA GLN A 99 3.16 13.46 13.23
C GLN A 99 2.85 14.68 12.37
N THR A 100 3.78 15.64 12.35
CA THR A 100 3.76 16.76 11.40
C THR A 100 4.37 16.28 10.08
N VAL A 101 3.67 16.54 8.98
CA VAL A 101 4.13 16.17 7.64
C VAL A 101 4.01 17.34 6.68
N VAL A 102 4.87 17.35 5.66
CA VAL A 102 4.81 18.32 4.56
C VAL A 102 4.41 17.60 3.29
N VAL A 103 3.20 17.88 2.81
CA VAL A 103 2.63 17.34 1.57
C VAL A 103 2.90 18.32 0.43
N THR A 104 3.41 17.82 -0.69
CA THR A 104 3.66 18.61 -1.91
C THR A 104 2.83 18.06 -3.06
N LEU A 105 1.82 18.81 -3.49
CA LEU A 105 0.97 18.53 -4.65
C LEU A 105 1.69 18.98 -5.93
N ARG A 106 1.84 18.09 -6.91
CA ARG A 106 2.60 18.37 -8.14
C ARG A 106 1.78 18.23 -9.41
N LEU A 107 1.07 17.11 -9.57
CA LEU A 107 0.29 16.85 -10.78
C LEU A 107 -1.14 16.46 -10.42
N LEU A 108 -2.14 17.11 -11.02
CA LEU A 108 -3.52 16.66 -10.92
C LEU A 108 -3.73 15.44 -11.83
N ILE A 109 -4.04 14.29 -11.24
CA ILE A 109 -4.30 13.03 -11.95
C ILE A 109 -5.73 13.02 -12.50
N ARG A 110 -6.71 13.44 -11.68
CA ARG A 110 -8.11 13.56 -12.09
C ARG A 110 -8.93 14.45 -11.14
N PRO A 111 -10.06 15.01 -11.58
CA PRO A 111 -11.04 15.61 -10.68
C PRO A 111 -11.69 14.56 -9.75
N GLN A 112 -12.40 15.05 -8.72
CA GLN A 112 -13.25 14.20 -7.89
C GLN A 112 -14.42 13.65 -8.70
N ARG A 113 -14.83 12.42 -8.40
CA ARG A 113 -15.99 11.77 -8.99
C ARG A 113 -16.72 10.95 -7.93
N LYS A 114 -18.02 10.76 -8.14
CA LYS A 114 -18.82 9.79 -7.36
C LYS A 114 -18.68 8.42 -8.00
N PHE A 115 -18.75 7.38 -7.18
CA PHE A 115 -18.73 5.98 -7.60
C PHE A 115 -20.07 5.33 -7.27
N SER A 116 -20.49 4.41 -8.13
CA SER A 116 -21.74 3.65 -7.98
C SER A 116 -21.64 2.53 -6.94
N GLY A 117 -20.42 2.10 -6.60
CA GLY A 117 -20.17 1.08 -5.59
C GLY A 117 -18.69 0.92 -5.23
N THR A 118 -18.42 0.02 -4.28
CA THR A 118 -17.07 -0.19 -3.73
C THR A 118 -16.08 -0.77 -4.74
N SER A 119 -16.51 -1.66 -5.64
CA SER A 119 -15.63 -2.24 -6.67
C SER A 119 -15.08 -1.14 -7.58
N GLU A 120 -15.96 -0.29 -8.13
CA GLU A 120 -15.58 0.82 -9.01
C GLU A 120 -14.62 1.80 -8.31
N LEU A 121 -14.84 2.03 -7.01
CA LEU A 121 -13.93 2.86 -6.20
C LEU A 121 -12.54 2.22 -6.07
N VAL A 122 -12.47 0.93 -5.76
CA VAL A 122 -11.20 0.20 -5.60
C VAL A 122 -10.42 0.18 -6.92
N ASP A 123 -11.09 -0.16 -8.03
CA ASP A 123 -10.48 -0.18 -9.36
C ASP A 123 -9.91 1.20 -9.72
N GLN A 124 -10.68 2.27 -9.47
CA GLN A 124 -10.21 3.62 -9.72
C GLN A 124 -9.02 4.02 -8.83
N ILE A 125 -8.99 3.60 -7.57
CA ILE A 125 -7.85 3.87 -6.67
C ILE A 125 -6.59 3.16 -7.19
N GLN A 126 -6.71 1.91 -7.67
CA GLN A 126 -5.59 1.18 -8.25
C GLN A 126 -5.04 1.88 -9.49
N ASP A 127 -5.92 2.33 -10.38
CA ASP A 127 -5.56 3.13 -11.56
C ASP A 127 -4.86 4.44 -11.17
N ASP A 128 -5.38 5.14 -10.16
CA ASP A 128 -4.79 6.37 -9.66
C ASP A 128 -3.36 6.12 -9.13
N VAL A 129 -3.16 5.05 -8.35
CA VAL A 129 -1.84 4.65 -7.84
C VAL A 129 -0.88 4.30 -8.99
N ALA A 130 -1.34 3.56 -10.01
CA ALA A 130 -0.52 3.23 -11.17
C ALA A 130 -0.06 4.49 -11.93
N ARG A 131 -0.98 5.45 -12.14
CA ARG A 131 -0.66 6.74 -12.76
C ARG A 131 0.32 7.57 -11.92
N VAL A 132 0.16 7.56 -10.59
CA VAL A 132 1.09 8.22 -9.66
C VAL A 132 2.48 7.59 -9.73
N ARG A 133 2.59 6.25 -9.78
CA ARG A 133 3.89 5.56 -9.96
C ARG A 133 4.55 5.93 -11.27
N SER A 134 3.80 5.93 -12.37
CA SER A 134 4.31 6.34 -13.69
C SER A 134 4.82 7.78 -13.66
N TRP A 135 4.05 8.70 -13.08
CA TRP A 135 4.46 10.09 -12.90
C TRP A 135 5.74 10.20 -12.07
N ALA A 136 5.84 9.49 -10.95
CA ALA A 136 6.99 9.55 -10.06
C ALA A 136 8.29 9.12 -10.77
N ARG A 137 8.23 8.04 -11.57
CA ARG A 137 9.37 7.59 -12.38
C ARG A 137 9.81 8.66 -13.38
N GLN A 138 8.88 9.28 -14.09
CA GLN A 138 9.16 10.34 -15.08
C GLN A 138 9.66 11.63 -14.43
N ALA A 139 9.18 11.96 -13.23
CA ALA A 139 9.52 13.19 -12.51
C ALA A 139 10.78 13.09 -11.64
N GLY A 140 11.53 11.97 -11.71
CA GLY A 140 12.77 11.78 -10.93
C GLY A 140 12.56 11.31 -9.49
N PHE A 141 11.33 10.93 -9.12
CA PHE A 141 10.97 10.33 -7.84
C PHE A 141 10.97 8.80 -7.88
N GLY A 142 11.49 8.18 -8.94
CA GLY A 142 11.55 6.72 -9.05
C GLY A 142 12.30 6.05 -7.89
N GLY A 143 13.33 6.71 -7.35
CA GLY A 143 14.14 6.19 -6.24
C GLY A 143 13.44 6.17 -4.88
N CYS A 144 12.27 6.82 -4.72
CA CYS A 144 11.46 6.72 -3.51
C CYS A 144 10.28 5.73 -3.63
N LEU A 145 10.18 5.01 -4.75
CA LEU A 145 9.34 3.83 -4.87
C LEU A 145 10.17 2.58 -4.55
N ARG A 146 9.56 1.56 -3.93
CA ARG A 146 10.20 0.24 -3.91
C ARG A 146 10.23 -0.30 -5.34
N ALA A 147 11.32 -1.00 -5.70
CA ALA A 147 11.31 -1.82 -6.91
C ALA A 147 10.07 -2.72 -6.86
N GLU A 148 9.31 -2.79 -7.96
CA GLU A 148 8.11 -3.62 -8.04
C GLU A 148 8.46 -5.02 -7.54
N GLN A 149 7.92 -5.40 -6.38
CA GLN A 149 7.88 -6.81 -6.02
C GLN A 149 6.92 -7.43 -7.04
N GLU A 150 7.42 -8.41 -7.81
CA GLU A 150 6.58 -9.27 -8.64
C GLU A 150 5.33 -9.64 -7.83
N PRO A 151 4.13 -9.67 -8.44
CA PRO A 151 2.92 -10.05 -7.74
C PRO A 151 3.19 -11.40 -7.09
N THR A 152 3.21 -11.43 -5.76
CA THR A 152 3.40 -12.64 -4.98
C THR A 152 2.32 -13.61 -5.43
N ARG A 153 2.67 -14.57 -6.27
CA ARG A 153 1.82 -15.73 -6.55
C ARG A 153 1.62 -16.40 -5.20
N SER A 154 0.45 -16.15 -4.62
CA SER A 154 -0.08 -16.86 -3.47
C SER A 154 0.07 -18.35 -3.77
N HIS A 155 1.05 -18.99 -3.15
CA HIS A 155 1.08 -20.44 -3.08
C HIS A 155 0.00 -20.81 -2.08
N SER A 156 -1.17 -21.12 -2.62
CA SER A 156 -2.13 -21.99 -1.98
C SER A 156 -1.39 -23.25 -1.56
N ASN A 157 -1.26 -23.43 -0.26
CA ASN A 157 -0.96 -24.70 0.35
C ASN A 157 -2.30 -25.43 0.53
N PRO A 158 -2.54 -26.60 -0.09
CA PRO A 158 -3.51 -27.53 0.42
C PRO A 158 -2.80 -28.65 1.19
N LEU A 159 -3.32 -28.82 2.41
CA LEU A 159 -3.09 -29.88 3.37
C LEU A 159 -2.94 -31.32 2.82
N ALA A 160 -2.17 -32.07 3.59
CA ALA A 160 -2.36 -33.46 4.01
C ALA A 160 -1.98 -34.60 3.05
N THR A 161 -0.92 -35.32 3.44
CA THR A 161 -0.87 -36.79 3.33
C THR A 161 -0.75 -37.34 4.74
N VAL A 162 -1.86 -37.89 5.25
CA VAL A 162 -1.90 -38.68 6.48
C VAL A 162 -1.55 -40.11 6.10
N HIS A 163 -0.44 -40.64 6.61
CA HIS A 163 -0.14 -42.07 6.56
C HIS A 163 -0.97 -42.82 7.63
N PRO A 164 -1.75 -43.85 7.28
CA PRO A 164 -2.24 -44.79 8.27
C PRO A 164 -1.13 -45.79 8.64
N ILE A 165 -0.85 -45.89 9.94
CA ILE A 165 0.03 -46.89 10.54
C ILE A 165 -0.64 -48.27 10.42
N ALA A 166 0.11 -49.24 9.90
CA ALA A 166 -0.30 -50.62 9.72
C ALA A 166 -0.43 -51.35 11.07
N LEU A 167 -1.53 -52.08 11.26
CA LEU A 167 -1.67 -53.14 12.26
C LEU A 167 -2.16 -54.40 11.54
N GLY A 168 -1.35 -55.45 11.52
CA GLY A 168 -1.70 -56.72 10.86
C GLY A 168 -0.64 -57.79 11.07
N HIS A 169 -0.79 -58.55 12.14
CA HIS A 169 -0.02 -59.74 12.48
C HIS A 169 -0.14 -60.85 11.41
N ARG A 170 0.96 -61.57 11.13
CA ARG A 170 1.19 -63.01 11.39
C ARG A 170 2.12 -63.66 10.32
N LEU A 171 3.25 -64.20 10.80
CA LEU A 171 4.22 -65.12 10.16
C LEU A 171 3.62 -66.54 9.97
N PRO A 172 4.35 -67.57 9.47
CA PRO A 172 5.47 -67.65 8.49
C PRO A 172 5.17 -68.72 7.40
N ASP A 173 6.07 -69.00 6.44
CA ASP A 173 6.81 -70.28 6.40
C ASP A 173 7.79 -70.41 5.18
N ARG A 174 8.91 -71.09 5.46
CA ARG A 174 9.88 -71.79 4.59
C ARG A 174 10.90 -71.03 3.75
N GLY A 175 12.09 -70.91 4.32
CA GLY A 175 13.36 -70.98 3.60
C GLY A 175 13.98 -72.40 3.64
N ALA A 176 14.85 -72.66 2.65
CA ALA A 176 15.99 -73.59 2.58
C ALA A 176 16.02 -74.21 1.17
N SER A 177 16.85 -73.69 0.26
CA SER A 177 18.28 -73.99 0.07
C SER A 177 18.50 -75.30 -0.69
N LEU A 178 19.12 -75.20 -1.87
CA LEU A 178 19.89 -76.25 -2.54
C LEU A 178 20.71 -75.61 -3.68
N SER A 179 21.94 -75.19 -3.37
CA SER A 179 23.04 -75.03 -4.33
C SER A 179 24.00 -76.18 -4.05
N GLU A 180 23.97 -77.20 -4.90
CA GLU A 180 24.94 -77.46 -5.97
C GLU A 180 26.18 -78.24 -5.49
N PHE A 181 26.16 -79.52 -5.85
CA PHE A 181 27.33 -80.38 -5.99
C PHE A 181 27.96 -80.15 -7.38
N LEU A 182 29.29 -80.04 -7.38
CA LEU A 182 30.31 -80.16 -8.46
C LEU A 182 29.97 -81.16 -9.60
N PRO A 183 30.63 -81.15 -10.79
CA PRO A 183 32.10 -81.05 -10.95
C PRO A 183 32.76 -80.49 -12.25
N LEU A 184 34.05 -80.12 -12.10
CA LEU A 184 35.28 -80.33 -12.92
C LEU A 184 35.32 -80.37 -14.47
N HIS A 185 36.51 -79.95 -14.95
CA HIS A 185 37.20 -80.14 -16.26
C HIS A 185 36.99 -78.98 -17.26
N SER A 186 38.00 -78.37 -17.89
CA SER A 186 39.47 -78.56 -17.97
C SER A 186 40.13 -77.21 -18.24
#